data_AF-A0A5C3PJ82-F1
#
_entry.id   AF-A0A5C3PJ82-F1
#
_cell.length_a   1.000
_cell.length_b   1.000
_cell.length_c   1.000
_cell.angle_alpha   90.00
_cell.angle_beta   90.00
_cell.angle_gamma   90.00
#
_symmetry.space_group_name_H-M   'P 1'
#
loop_
_entity.id
_entity.type
_entity.pdbx_description
1 polymer ?
#
loop_
_entity_poly.entity_id
_entity_poly.type
_entity_poly.pdbx_seq_one_letter_code
_entity_poly.pdbx_strand_id
1 'polypeptide(L)'
;MANVNSCRILRDWFERHPDNHLHLHYCPSHSGIEENDAVDADVKHTARYTSWRDLPRYGRTFPTSHAFVKYSITDYATELWRQEADANPRAYWGRQHLRHPSFRRLQHTGSFPLKRLGGRPTLVARFIRCITGHAPTGQYRDRFRYRHGEPTMCVLHSGDWAYHTREHILFRCDYYTRRYRYSSIDDLLQSLDPFYDIHHFLLDNPTAFSFEDAPCYD
;
A
#
# COMPACT_ATOMS: atom_id res chain seq x y z
N MET A 1 -5.75 -16.30 23.11
CA MET A 1 -5.00 -16.80 24.28
C MET A 1 -4.79 -18.28 24.05
N ALA A 2 -3.56 -18.79 24.10
CA ALA A 2 -3.34 -20.23 24.15
C ALA A 2 -4.27 -20.78 25.25
N ASN A 3 -5.13 -21.73 24.88
CA ASN A 3 -6.27 -22.14 25.67
C ASN A 3 -5.74 -22.62 27.03
N VAL A 4 -6.20 -22.06 28.15
CA VAL A 4 -5.78 -22.42 29.52
C VAL A 4 -5.82 -23.94 29.74
N ASN A 5 -6.66 -24.65 29.00
CA ASN A 5 -6.69 -26.10 28.96
C ASN A 5 -5.42 -26.77 28.43
N SER A 6 -4.74 -26.22 27.41
CA SER A 6 -3.50 -26.78 26.89
C SER A 6 -2.41 -26.74 27.96
N CYS A 7 -2.27 -25.63 28.68
CA CYS A 7 -1.33 -25.53 29.80
C CYS A 7 -1.70 -26.50 30.93
N ARG A 8 -2.99 -26.67 31.23
CA ARG A 8 -3.46 -27.63 32.23
C ARG A 8 -3.14 -29.08 31.85
N ILE A 9 -3.40 -29.47 30.60
CA ILE A 9 -3.12 -30.82 30.09
C ILE A 9 -1.61 -31.08 30.09
N LEU A 10 -0.80 -30.12 29.62
CA LEU A 10 0.64 -30.24 29.62
C LEU A 10 1.19 -30.36 31.04
N ARG A 11 0.68 -29.57 31.99
CA ARG A 11 1.06 -29.70 33.40
C ARG A 11 0.72 -31.09 33.94
N ASP A 12 -0.50 -31.57 33.75
CA ASP A 12 -0.91 -32.91 34.18
C ASP A 12 -0.04 -34.00 33.51
N TRP A 13 0.47 -33.78 32.30
CA TRP A 13 1.39 -34.70 31.63
C TRP A 13 2.79 -34.66 32.25
N PHE A 14 3.36 -33.47 32.45
CA PHE A 14 4.67 -33.30 33.09
C PHE A 14 4.69 -33.88 34.51
N GLU A 15 3.62 -33.71 35.28
CA GLU A 15 3.53 -34.18 36.68
C GLU A 15 3.40 -35.72 36.81
N ARG A 16 3.04 -36.44 35.73
CA ARG A 16 2.86 -37.90 35.78
C ARG A 16 4.14 -38.70 35.83
N HIS A 17 5.25 -38.17 35.29
CA HIS A 17 6.51 -38.90 35.22
C HIS A 17 7.70 -37.93 35.17
N PRO A 18 8.79 -38.18 35.94
CA PRO A 18 9.97 -37.31 35.93
C PRO A 18 10.66 -37.23 34.57
N ASP A 19 10.48 -38.24 33.71
CA ASP A 19 11.03 -38.24 32.34
C ASP A 19 10.18 -37.44 31.35
N ASN A 20 9.01 -36.93 31.74
CA ASN A 20 8.21 -36.07 30.86
C ASN A 20 8.81 -34.67 30.87
N HIS A 21 9.59 -34.35 29.84
CA HIS A 21 10.23 -33.06 29.65
C HIS A 21 9.88 -32.48 28.27
N LEU A 22 9.87 -31.15 28.19
CA LEU A 22 9.65 -30.42 26.94
C LEU A 22 10.83 -29.50 26.69
N HIS A 23 11.50 -29.70 25.57
CA HIS A 23 12.51 -28.78 25.06
C HIS A 23 11.89 -27.90 23.98
N LEU A 24 11.85 -26.59 24.23
CA LEU A 24 11.35 -25.62 23.27
C LEU A 24 12.52 -25.05 22.47
N HIS A 25 12.49 -25.29 21.16
CA HIS A 25 13.43 -24.70 20.22
C HIS A 25 12.72 -23.62 19.40
N TYR A 26 13.30 -22.43 19.35
CA TYR A 26 12.83 -21.40 18.43
C TYR A 26 13.40 -21.67 17.03
N CYS A 27 12.50 -21.83 16.04
CA CYS A 27 12.85 -21.89 14.63
C CYS A 27 12.37 -20.61 13.94
N PRO A 28 13.26 -19.78 13.38
CA PRO A 28 12.85 -18.67 12.52
C PRO A 28 12.15 -19.20 11.26
N SER A 29 11.20 -18.42 10.74
CA SER A 29 10.49 -18.77 9.50
C SER A 29 11.46 -18.87 8.32
N HIS A 30 11.23 -19.82 7.42
CA HIS A 30 12.01 -20.03 6.19
C HIS A 30 13.51 -20.29 6.43
N SER A 31 13.83 -21.02 7.51
CA SER A 31 15.21 -21.42 7.82
C SER A 31 15.65 -22.70 7.10
N GLY A 32 14.82 -23.27 6.22
CA GLY A 32 15.11 -24.51 5.49
C GLY A 32 15.01 -25.77 6.35
N ILE A 33 14.28 -25.72 7.47
CA ILE A 33 13.94 -26.90 8.28
C ILE A 33 12.64 -27.46 7.71
N GLU A 34 12.75 -28.61 7.06
CA GLU A 34 11.69 -29.23 6.27
C GLU A 34 10.42 -29.44 7.10
N GLU A 35 10.55 -29.90 8.35
CA GLU A 35 9.40 -30.16 9.22
C GLU A 35 8.69 -28.88 9.65
N ASN A 36 9.44 -27.80 9.89
CA ASN A 36 8.85 -26.50 10.19
C ASN A 36 8.08 -25.95 8.98
N ASP A 37 8.65 -26.09 7.79
CA ASP A 37 8.03 -25.63 6.54
C ASP A 37 6.81 -26.50 6.17
N ALA A 38 6.85 -27.80 6.46
CA ALA A 38 5.72 -28.72 6.29
C ALA A 38 4.57 -28.35 7.23
N VAL A 39 4.84 -28.09 8.51
CA VAL A 39 3.81 -27.64 9.47
C VAL A 39 3.23 -26.28 9.08
N ASP A 40 4.06 -25.35 8.60
CA ASP A 40 3.58 -24.06 8.09
C ASP A 40 2.70 -24.22 6.84
N ALA A 41 3.03 -25.15 5.94
CA ALA A 41 2.21 -25.51 4.78
C ALA A 41 0.87 -26.13 5.20
N ASP A 42 0.86 -27.06 6.15
CA ASP A 42 -0.34 -27.71 6.68
C ASP A 42 -1.28 -26.72 7.37
N VAL A 43 -0.71 -25.80 8.17
CA VAL A 43 -1.48 -24.72 8.81
C VAL A 43 -2.09 -23.81 7.74
N LYS A 44 -1.35 -23.43 6.70
CA LYS A 44 -1.88 -22.63 5.58
C LYS A 44 -2.95 -23.36 4.79
N HIS A 45 -2.77 -24.66 4.53
CA HIS A 45 -3.73 -25.48 3.83
C HIS A 45 -5.02 -25.60 4.64
N THR A 46 -4.92 -25.96 5.92
CA THR A 46 -6.07 -26.08 6.83
C THR A 46 -6.81 -24.74 6.99
N ALA A 47 -6.07 -23.64 7.15
CA ALA A 47 -6.64 -22.31 7.26
C ALA A 47 -7.41 -21.85 6.00
N ARG A 48 -7.04 -22.36 4.82
CA ARG A 48 -7.62 -21.98 3.53
C ARG A 48 -8.75 -22.89 3.06
N TYR A 49 -8.66 -24.19 3.34
CA TYR A 49 -9.50 -25.19 2.70
C TYR A 49 -10.43 -25.93 3.67
N THR A 50 -10.25 -25.80 4.99
CA THR A 50 -11.14 -26.46 5.93
C THR A 50 -12.34 -25.55 6.23
N SER A 51 -13.51 -25.95 5.72
CA SER A 51 -14.78 -25.41 6.21
C SER A 51 -14.87 -25.64 7.71
N TRP A 52 -15.40 -24.68 8.47
CA TRP A 52 -15.66 -24.81 9.90
C TRP A 52 -16.44 -26.08 10.30
N ARG A 53 -17.06 -26.75 9.32
CA ARG A 53 -17.81 -28.01 9.47
C ARG A 53 -16.95 -29.28 9.40
N ASP A 54 -15.79 -29.23 8.75
CA ASP A 54 -14.91 -30.39 8.50
C ASP A 54 -13.82 -30.54 9.58
N LEU A 55 -13.75 -29.60 10.52
CA LEU A 55 -12.87 -29.70 11.68
C LEU A 55 -13.50 -30.65 12.71
N PRO A 56 -12.72 -31.58 13.32
CA PRO A 56 -13.23 -32.44 14.38
C PRO A 56 -13.82 -31.56 15.50
N ARG A 57 -15.14 -31.67 15.70
CA ARG A 57 -15.88 -31.02 16.78
C ARG A 57 -15.53 -31.67 18.11
N TYR A 58 -14.30 -31.50 18.57
CA TYR A 58 -14.01 -31.64 19.99
C TYR A 58 -14.49 -30.36 20.68
N GLY A 59 -15.47 -30.52 21.57
CA GLY A 59 -16.15 -29.41 22.22
C GLY A 59 -15.17 -28.40 22.83
N ARG A 60 -15.41 -27.13 22.50
CA ARG A 60 -14.74 -25.90 22.99
C ARG A 60 -13.47 -25.50 22.26
N THR A 61 -13.66 -24.53 21.36
CA THR A 61 -12.71 -23.48 20.94
C THR A 61 -11.31 -23.98 20.55
N PHE A 62 -11.12 -24.17 19.24
CA PHE A 62 -9.79 -24.21 18.64
C PHE A 62 -8.98 -22.99 19.11
N PRO A 63 -7.74 -23.16 19.59
CA PRO A 63 -6.86 -22.03 19.84
C PRO A 63 -6.40 -21.52 18.47
N THR A 64 -7.23 -20.70 17.82
CA THR A 64 -6.75 -19.84 16.76
C THR A 64 -5.63 -18.99 17.36
N SER A 65 -4.43 -19.08 16.77
CA SER A 65 -3.30 -18.30 17.26
C SER A 65 -3.73 -16.82 17.28
N HIS A 66 -3.26 -16.06 18.27
CA HIS A 66 -3.58 -14.64 18.36
C HIS A 66 -3.28 -13.91 17.04
N ALA A 67 -2.21 -14.32 16.36
CA ALA A 67 -1.85 -13.83 15.03
C ALA A 67 -2.92 -14.13 13.98
N PHE A 68 -3.46 -15.35 13.93
CA PHE A 68 -4.53 -15.72 13.01
C PHE A 68 -5.81 -14.93 13.26
N VAL A 69 -6.24 -14.80 14.53
CA VAL A 69 -7.42 -14.00 14.88
C VAL A 69 -7.23 -12.53 14.48
N LYS A 70 -6.06 -11.95 14.79
CA LYS A 70 -5.73 -10.58 14.41
C LYS A 70 -5.73 -10.41 12.89
N TYR A 71 -5.16 -11.34 12.15
CA TYR A 71 -5.19 -11.35 10.69
C TYR A 71 -6.63 -11.39 10.17
N SER A 72 -7.47 -12.33 10.62
CA SER A 72 -8.85 -12.46 10.16
C SER A 72 -9.70 -11.22 10.46
N ILE A 73 -9.52 -10.59 11.63
CA ILE A 73 -10.19 -9.33 11.97
C ILE A 73 -9.72 -8.20 11.03
N THR A 74 -8.41 -8.10 10.80
CA THR A 74 -7.83 -7.08 9.92
C THR A 74 -8.33 -7.25 8.48
N ASP A 75 -8.35 -8.48 7.99
CA ASP A 75 -8.80 -8.82 6.64
C ASP A 75 -10.29 -8.50 6.46
N TYR A 76 -11.12 -8.93 7.42
CA TYR A 76 -12.56 -8.62 7.44
C TYR A 76 -12.83 -7.11 7.50
N ALA A 77 -12.15 -6.38 8.39
CA ALA A 77 -12.30 -4.93 8.50
C ALA A 77 -11.84 -4.22 7.22
N THR A 78 -10.77 -4.70 6.58
CA THR A 78 -10.27 -4.17 5.32
C THR A 78 -11.28 -4.41 4.19
N GLU A 79 -11.90 -5.59 4.15
CA GLU A 79 -12.91 -5.94 3.15
C GLU A 79 -14.18 -5.09 3.33
N LEU A 80 -14.69 -4.97 4.56
CA LEU A 80 -15.82 -4.08 4.85
C LEU A 80 -15.52 -2.64 4.46
N TRP A 81 -14.32 -2.14 4.81
CA TRP A 81 -13.92 -0.80 4.45
C TRP A 81 -13.85 -0.60 2.93
N ARG A 82 -13.32 -1.58 2.18
CA ARG A 82 -13.30 -1.51 0.71
C ARG A 82 -14.71 -1.43 0.15
N GLN A 83 -15.63 -2.27 0.62
CA GLN A 83 -17.02 -2.26 0.19
C GLN A 83 -17.69 -0.91 0.48
N GLU A 84 -17.49 -0.36 1.68
CA GLU A 84 -18.02 0.96 2.05
C GLU A 84 -17.42 2.08 1.19
N ALA A 85 -16.09 2.07 1.02
CA ALA A 85 -15.38 3.04 0.22
C ALA A 85 -15.85 3.00 -1.24
N ASP A 86 -15.97 1.81 -1.83
CA ASP A 86 -16.43 1.59 -3.21
C ASP A 86 -17.91 1.92 -3.40
N ALA A 87 -18.75 1.74 -2.38
CA ALA A 87 -20.15 2.17 -2.40
C ALA A 87 -20.31 3.70 -2.38
N ASN A 88 -19.37 4.43 -1.76
CA ASN A 88 -19.35 5.90 -1.77
C ASN A 88 -17.98 6.48 -2.18
N PRO A 89 -17.62 6.43 -3.47
CA PRO A 89 -16.33 6.93 -3.94
C PRO A 89 -16.14 8.43 -3.79
N ARG A 90 -17.22 9.20 -3.63
CA ARG A 90 -17.15 10.65 -3.45
C ARG A 90 -16.73 11.04 -2.04
N ALA A 91 -17.13 10.26 -1.03
CA ALA A 91 -16.78 10.49 0.36
C ALA A 91 -15.36 10.00 0.68
N TYR A 92 -14.98 8.82 0.18
CA TYR A 92 -13.84 8.09 0.75
C TYR A 92 -12.60 7.99 -0.13
N TRP A 93 -12.73 8.02 -1.46
CA TRP A 93 -11.58 7.79 -2.36
C TRP A 93 -10.75 9.04 -2.67
N GLY A 94 -11.10 10.19 -2.07
CA GLY A 94 -10.54 11.49 -2.42
C GLY A 94 -10.87 11.90 -3.85
N ARG A 95 -10.87 13.22 -4.12
CA ARG A 95 -11.19 13.76 -5.45
C ARG A 95 -9.98 13.88 -6.37
N GLN A 96 -8.78 13.75 -5.80
CA GLN A 96 -7.53 14.13 -6.44
C GLN A 96 -6.60 12.95 -6.69
N HIS A 97 -6.95 11.76 -6.20
CA HIS A 97 -6.23 10.53 -6.54
C HIS A 97 -6.58 10.10 -7.97
N LEU A 98 -5.57 9.73 -8.75
CA LEU A 98 -5.76 9.17 -10.09
C LEU A 98 -6.41 7.79 -9.98
N ARG A 99 -7.58 7.62 -10.60
CA ARG A 99 -8.36 6.38 -10.51
C ARG A 99 -8.11 5.52 -11.75
N HIS A 100 -7.13 4.64 -11.68
CA HIS A 100 -6.86 3.62 -12.70
C HIS A 100 -6.51 2.29 -12.03
N PRO A 101 -6.91 1.13 -12.58
CA PRO A 101 -6.48 -0.18 -12.07
C PRO A 101 -4.97 -0.29 -11.88
N SER A 102 -4.18 0.33 -12.77
CA SER A 102 -2.72 0.42 -12.65
C SER A 102 -2.22 1.18 -11.43
N PHE A 103 -3.06 1.88 -10.66
CA PHE A 103 -2.69 2.59 -9.43
C PHE A 103 -3.31 1.98 -8.15
N ARG A 104 -4.31 1.11 -8.27
CA ARG A 104 -5.14 0.63 -7.14
C ARG A 104 -4.43 -0.37 -6.21
N ARG A 105 -3.30 -0.96 -6.60
CA ARG A 105 -2.60 -2.00 -5.81
C ARG A 105 -1.35 -1.49 -5.11
N LEU A 106 -1.43 -0.41 -4.33
CA LEU A 106 -0.31 0.01 -3.46
C LEU A 106 -0.13 -1.01 -2.33
N GLN A 107 0.76 -1.98 -2.54
CA GLN A 107 1.09 -2.99 -1.52
C GLN A 107 2.38 -2.60 -0.81
N HIS A 108 2.32 -2.43 0.51
CA HIS A 108 3.49 -2.17 1.34
C HIS A 108 4.43 -3.40 1.41
N THR A 109 3.87 -4.60 1.21
CA THR A 109 4.58 -5.87 1.10
C THR A 109 4.30 -6.46 -0.28
N GLY A 110 5.32 -6.50 -1.13
CA GLY A 110 5.20 -7.06 -2.48
C GLY A 110 5.04 -6.01 -3.58
N SER A 111 6.18 -5.58 -4.10
CA SER A 111 6.39 -5.24 -5.52
C SER A 111 5.69 -4.02 -6.18
N PHE A 112 4.69 -3.38 -5.59
CA PHE A 112 4.05 -2.23 -6.25
C PHE A 112 3.82 -1.05 -5.28
N PRO A 113 4.30 0.18 -5.59
CA PRO A 113 5.01 0.61 -6.80
C PRO A 113 6.56 0.45 -6.70
N LEU A 114 7.09 0.06 -5.54
CA LEU A 114 8.53 0.07 -5.24
C LEU A 114 9.38 -0.75 -6.25
N LYS A 115 8.98 -2.00 -6.54
CA LYS A 115 9.72 -2.86 -7.49
C LYS A 115 9.58 -2.35 -8.93
N ARG A 116 8.40 -1.85 -9.30
CA ARG A 116 8.13 -1.30 -10.63
C ARG A 116 8.92 -0.02 -10.92
N LEU A 117 9.24 0.76 -9.89
CA LEU A 117 10.06 1.97 -9.96
C LEU A 117 11.55 1.70 -9.65
N GLY A 118 11.97 0.42 -9.61
CA GLY A 118 13.37 0.04 -9.45
C GLY A 118 13.98 0.37 -8.08
N GLY A 119 13.16 0.49 -7.03
CA GLY A 119 13.65 0.71 -5.66
C GLY A 119 14.28 2.09 -5.41
N ARG A 120 14.06 3.08 -6.28
CA ARG A 120 14.63 4.43 -6.16
C ARG A 120 13.73 5.33 -5.28
N PRO A 121 14.10 5.65 -4.03
CA PRO A 121 13.17 6.30 -3.09
C PRO A 121 12.65 7.66 -3.57
N THR A 122 13.50 8.46 -4.21
CA THR A 122 13.13 9.78 -4.74
C THR A 122 12.12 9.68 -5.87
N LEU A 123 12.30 8.75 -6.80
CA LEU A 123 11.37 8.47 -7.89
C LEU A 123 10.03 7.95 -7.36
N VAL A 124 10.08 7.04 -6.37
CA VAL A 124 8.88 6.52 -5.70
C VAL A 124 8.10 7.64 -5.03
N ALA A 125 8.77 8.53 -4.30
CA ALA A 125 8.13 9.66 -3.64
C ALA A 125 7.45 10.60 -4.65
N ARG A 126 8.14 10.96 -5.74
CA ARG A 126 7.59 11.81 -6.82
C ARG A 126 6.40 11.14 -7.51
N PHE A 127 6.48 9.83 -7.77
CA PHE A 127 5.39 9.05 -8.35
C PHE A 127 4.16 9.03 -7.45
N ILE A 128 4.34 8.71 -6.16
CA ILE A 128 3.24 8.71 -5.18
C ILE A 128 2.60 10.09 -5.10
N ARG A 129 3.38 11.16 -4.98
CA ARG A 129 2.89 12.55 -4.95
C ARG A 129 2.07 12.91 -6.18
N CYS A 130 2.52 12.48 -7.37
CA CYS A 130 1.79 12.67 -8.62
C CYS A 130 0.43 11.96 -8.59
N ILE A 131 0.39 10.65 -8.32
CA ILE A 131 -0.86 9.88 -8.39
C ILE A 131 -1.84 10.23 -7.27
N THR A 132 -1.37 10.68 -6.10
CA THR A 132 -2.25 11.06 -4.98
C THR A 132 -2.61 12.54 -4.98
N GLY A 133 -1.99 13.37 -5.82
CA GLY A 133 -2.19 14.82 -5.80
C GLY A 133 -1.64 15.49 -4.54
N HIS A 134 -0.55 14.94 -3.99
CA HIS A 134 0.15 15.42 -2.78
C HIS A 134 1.55 16.00 -3.08
N ALA A 135 1.83 16.30 -4.35
CA ALA A 135 3.02 17.07 -4.70
C ALA A 135 2.92 18.50 -4.15
N PRO A 136 4.06 19.16 -3.83
CA PRO A 136 4.11 20.52 -3.28
C PRO A 136 3.81 21.59 -4.35
N THR A 137 2.69 21.40 -5.03
CA THR A 137 2.14 22.25 -6.09
C THR A 137 1.39 23.43 -5.50
N GLY A 138 1.13 24.45 -6.31
CA GLY A 138 0.25 25.55 -5.89
C GLY A 138 -1.15 25.06 -5.52
N GLN A 139 -1.69 24.13 -6.32
CA GLN A 139 -2.96 23.47 -6.02
C GLN A 139 -2.99 22.71 -4.69
N TYR A 140 -1.86 22.15 -4.25
CA TYR A 140 -1.78 21.52 -2.93
C TYR A 140 -1.76 22.58 -1.83
N ARG A 141 -0.97 23.64 -2.00
CA ARG A 141 -0.84 24.72 -1.03
C ARG A 141 -2.15 25.46 -0.80
N ASP A 142 -2.90 25.78 -1.85
CA ASP A 142 -4.22 26.42 -1.70
C ASP A 142 -5.25 25.53 -1.00
N ARG A 143 -5.12 24.21 -1.07
CA ARG A 143 -6.05 23.29 -0.39
C ARG A 143 -5.69 23.08 1.07
N PHE A 144 -4.41 22.87 1.37
CA PHE A 144 -3.97 22.39 2.68
C PHE A 144 -3.21 23.45 3.49
N ARG A 145 -2.72 24.51 2.84
CA ARG A 145 -1.89 25.57 3.43
C ARG A 145 -2.38 26.97 3.06
N TYR A 146 -3.67 27.14 2.76
CA TYR A 146 -4.24 28.41 2.29
C TYR A 146 -3.98 29.61 3.21
N ARG A 147 -3.86 29.39 4.53
CA ARG A 147 -3.58 30.44 5.51
C ARG A 147 -2.12 30.91 5.53
N HIS A 148 -1.23 30.20 4.85
CA HIS A 148 0.21 30.47 4.88
C HIS A 148 0.66 31.45 3.79
N GLY A 149 -0.24 31.86 2.89
CA GLY A 149 0.08 32.83 1.82
C GLY A 149 1.20 32.34 0.90
N GLU A 150 1.35 31.03 0.73
CA GLU A 150 2.47 30.46 -0.03
C GLU A 150 2.28 30.67 -1.54
N PRO A 151 3.39 30.80 -2.29
CA PRO A 151 3.35 30.86 -3.76
C PRO A 151 2.55 29.70 -4.38
N THR A 152 1.76 29.98 -5.42
CA THR A 152 0.89 28.99 -6.07
C THR A 152 0.94 28.97 -7.59
N MET A 153 1.60 29.94 -8.22
CA MET A 153 1.76 30.03 -9.67
C MET A 153 3.06 29.36 -10.09
N CYS A 154 3.06 28.77 -11.28
CA CYS A 154 4.25 28.20 -11.88
C CYS A 154 5.16 29.33 -12.36
N VAL A 155 6.44 29.23 -12.05
CA VAL A 155 7.48 30.20 -12.47
C VAL A 155 8.56 29.57 -13.34
N LEU A 156 8.44 28.28 -13.63
CA LEU A 156 9.47 27.49 -14.32
C LEU A 156 9.37 27.59 -15.85
N HIS A 157 8.26 28.08 -16.38
CA HIS A 157 7.91 28.01 -17.80
C HIS A 157 7.95 29.38 -18.46
N SER A 158 8.12 29.40 -19.78
CA SER A 158 8.38 30.64 -20.54
C SER A 158 7.10 31.38 -20.98
N GLY A 159 5.94 30.97 -20.45
CA GLY A 159 4.63 31.44 -20.90
C GLY A 159 3.89 32.31 -19.88
N ASP A 160 2.62 32.55 -20.16
CA ASP A 160 1.72 33.29 -19.26
C ASP A 160 1.61 32.63 -17.89
N TRP A 161 1.32 33.43 -16.87
CA TRP A 161 1.12 32.98 -15.50
C TRP A 161 0.13 31.81 -15.43
N ALA A 162 0.64 30.62 -15.13
CA ALA A 162 -0.18 29.43 -14.99
C ALA A 162 -0.24 28.97 -13.53
N TYR A 163 -1.43 28.59 -13.07
CA TYR A 163 -1.59 28.00 -11.76
C TYR A 163 -0.84 26.66 -11.70
N HIS A 164 -0.01 26.45 -10.68
CA HIS A 164 0.83 25.27 -10.59
C HIS A 164 -0.02 24.07 -10.13
N THR A 165 -0.63 23.38 -11.09
CA THR A 165 -1.42 22.16 -10.89
C THR A 165 -0.68 20.93 -11.39
N ARG A 166 -1.15 19.73 -10.99
CA ARG A 166 -0.67 18.48 -11.56
C ARG A 166 -0.90 18.42 -13.08
N GLU A 167 -2.05 18.88 -13.55
CA GLU A 167 -2.41 18.93 -14.97
C GLU A 167 -1.45 19.84 -15.75
N HIS A 168 -1.10 21.00 -15.19
CA HIS A 168 -0.14 21.91 -15.79
C HIS A 168 1.24 21.23 -15.92
N ILE A 169 1.73 20.59 -14.86
CA ILE A 169 3.00 19.83 -14.87
C ILE A 169 2.96 18.73 -15.93
N LEU A 170 1.91 17.89 -15.94
CA LEU A 170 1.85 16.72 -16.83
C LEU A 170 1.62 17.07 -18.30
N PHE A 171 0.94 18.17 -18.63
CA PHE A 171 0.41 18.36 -19.99
C PHE A 171 0.67 19.73 -20.63
N ARG A 172 1.04 20.77 -19.86
CA ARG A 172 1.05 22.16 -20.39
C ARG A 172 2.38 22.88 -20.25
N CYS A 173 3.08 22.68 -19.13
CA CYS A 173 4.27 23.43 -18.76
C CYS A 173 5.45 23.14 -19.72
N ASP A 174 5.97 24.15 -20.42
CA ASP A 174 7.05 23.97 -21.41
C ASP A 174 8.41 23.59 -20.80
N TYR A 175 8.58 23.79 -19.49
CA TYR A 175 9.76 23.35 -18.73
C TYR A 175 9.97 21.83 -18.77
N TYR A 176 8.89 21.05 -18.81
CA TYR A 176 8.97 19.58 -18.73
C TYR A 176 8.95 18.92 -20.11
N THR A 177 9.85 17.96 -20.30
CA THR A 177 9.92 17.11 -21.49
C THR A 177 8.82 16.04 -21.45
N ARG A 178 8.11 15.84 -22.57
CA ARG A 178 7.04 14.84 -22.69
C ARG A 178 7.24 13.98 -23.93
N ARG A 179 7.16 12.67 -23.77
CA ARG A 179 7.18 11.69 -24.87
C ARG A 179 5.82 11.09 -25.20
N TYR A 180 4.76 11.62 -24.60
CA TYR A 180 3.37 11.29 -24.88
C TYR A 180 2.61 12.51 -25.37
N ARG A 181 1.42 12.29 -25.97
CA ARG A 181 0.56 13.34 -26.54
C ARG A 181 -0.79 13.50 -25.83
N TYR A 182 -0.90 13.03 -24.59
CA TYR A 182 -2.10 13.27 -23.77
C TYR A 182 -2.28 14.75 -23.49
N SER A 183 -3.53 15.24 -23.57
CA SER A 183 -3.85 16.64 -23.33
C SER A 183 -4.51 16.89 -21.97
N SER A 184 -4.94 15.81 -21.30
CA SER A 184 -5.67 15.84 -20.04
C SER A 184 -5.38 14.62 -19.17
N ILE A 185 -5.81 14.66 -17.90
CA ILE A 185 -5.79 13.47 -17.03
C ILE A 185 -6.70 12.39 -17.60
N ASP A 186 -7.89 12.76 -18.08
CA ASP A 186 -8.84 11.77 -18.59
C ASP A 186 -8.26 11.02 -19.79
N ASP A 187 -7.55 11.72 -20.69
CA ASP A 187 -6.84 11.11 -21.83
C ASP A 187 -5.74 10.16 -21.34
N LEU A 188 -4.93 10.60 -20.37
CA LEU A 188 -3.88 9.77 -19.78
C LEU A 188 -4.47 8.51 -19.15
N LEU A 189 -5.57 8.62 -18.41
CA LEU A 189 -6.22 7.48 -17.76
C LEU A 189 -6.90 6.52 -18.73
N GLN A 190 -7.06 6.88 -20.01
CA GLN A 190 -7.46 5.97 -21.08
C GLN A 190 -6.29 5.18 -21.68
N SER A 191 -5.04 5.51 -21.32
CA SER A 191 -3.86 4.73 -21.72
C SER A 191 -3.97 3.28 -21.24
N LEU A 192 -3.39 2.35 -22.00
CA LEU A 192 -3.24 0.96 -21.58
C LEU A 192 -2.42 0.86 -20.28
N ASP A 193 -1.47 1.77 -20.09
CA ASP A 193 -0.59 1.75 -18.92
C ASP A 193 -0.14 3.15 -18.49
N PRO A 194 -1.04 3.97 -17.91
CA PRO A 194 -0.71 5.31 -17.44
C PRO A 194 0.37 5.33 -16.35
N PHE A 195 0.64 4.19 -15.70
CA PHE A 195 1.78 4.07 -14.80
C PHE A 195 3.09 4.19 -15.57
N TYR A 196 3.22 3.46 -16.68
CA TYR A 196 4.42 3.51 -17.51
C TYR A 196 4.66 4.94 -18.02
N ASP A 197 3.60 5.60 -18.49
CA ASP A 197 3.66 6.97 -19.00
C ASP A 197 4.13 7.98 -17.93
N ILE A 198 3.54 7.92 -16.72
CA ILE A 198 3.98 8.76 -15.59
C ILE A 198 5.40 8.41 -15.17
N HIS A 199 5.75 7.13 -15.12
CA HIS A 199 7.09 6.69 -14.74
C HIS A 199 8.16 7.25 -15.69
N HIS A 200 7.95 7.14 -16.99
CA HIS A 200 8.88 7.69 -17.99
C HIS A 200 8.96 9.21 -17.94
N PHE A 201 7.83 9.89 -17.76
CA PHE A 201 7.82 11.34 -17.53
C PHE A 201 8.71 11.74 -16.34
N LEU A 202 8.65 11.01 -15.23
CA LEU A 202 9.46 11.31 -14.04
C LEU A 202 10.95 10.95 -14.19
N LEU A 203 11.28 10.04 -15.12
CA LEU A 203 12.66 9.73 -15.48
C LEU A 203 13.26 10.83 -16.36
N ASP A 204 12.49 11.32 -17.34
CA ASP A 204 12.89 12.43 -18.22
C ASP A 204 12.94 13.78 -17.47
N ASN A 205 12.18 13.93 -16.38
CA ASN A 205 12.08 15.16 -15.59
C ASN A 205 12.43 14.89 -14.11
N PRO A 206 13.72 14.96 -13.72
CA PRO A 206 14.19 14.56 -12.39
C PRO A 206 13.63 15.38 -11.22
N THR A 207 13.21 16.62 -11.47
CA THR A 207 12.73 17.56 -10.45
C THR A 207 11.20 17.58 -10.33
N ALA A 208 10.48 17.05 -11.34
CA ALA A 208 9.02 17.12 -11.41
C ALA A 208 8.34 16.50 -10.17
N PHE A 209 7.35 17.20 -9.61
CA PHE A 209 6.64 16.82 -8.37
C PHE A 209 7.52 16.68 -7.11
N SER A 210 8.75 17.22 -7.15
CA SER A 210 9.60 17.40 -5.97
C SER A 210 9.39 18.78 -5.34
N PHE A 211 10.12 19.07 -4.26
CA PHE A 211 10.13 20.40 -3.64
C PHE A 211 10.99 21.41 -4.43
N GLU A 212 11.89 20.94 -5.30
CA GLU A 212 12.76 21.81 -6.12
C GLU A 212 11.92 22.62 -7.13
N ASP A 213 10.90 22.00 -7.70
CA ASP A 213 9.97 22.64 -8.64
C ASP A 213 8.74 23.26 -7.94
N ALA A 214 8.73 23.31 -6.61
CA ALA A 214 7.62 23.91 -5.90
C ALA A 214 7.58 25.42 -6.18
N PRO A 215 6.40 26.05 -6.26
CA PRO A 215 6.33 27.49 -6.49
C PRO A 215 7.14 28.24 -5.43
N CYS A 216 7.99 29.15 -5.87
CA CYS A 216 8.79 30.01 -5.00
C CYS A 216 8.89 31.37 -5.69
N TYR A 217 8.52 32.42 -4.96
CA TYR A 217 8.78 33.78 -5.38
C TYR A 217 9.79 34.29 -4.36
N ASP A 218 11.04 34.46 -4.79
CA ASP A 218 12.03 35.21 -4.02
C ASP A 218 11.69 36.72 -4.08
#